data_AF-A0A7W0ZQS8-F1
#
_entry.id   AF-A0A7W0ZQS8-F1
#
_cell.length_a   1.000
_cell.length_b   1.000
_cell.length_c   1.000
_cell.angle_alpha   90.00
_cell.angle_beta   90.00
_cell.angle_gamma   90.00
#
_symmetry.space_group_name_H-M   'P 1'
#
loop_
_entity.id
_entity.type
_entity.pdbx_description
1 polymer ?
#
loop_
_entity_poly.entity_id
_entity_poly.type
_entity_poly.pdbx_seq_one_letter_code
_entity_poly.pdbx_strand_id
1 'polypeptide(L)'
;MRGLVLLAGATSLLGAACGPDPVTGDCSDELLAGDVVITEVFADSKAPPGGSGTDEGKEWFEVYNASDRPIELAGMTIVHSRVGGTPKSHVIKDVTVGPGQFFTLGNSADDLLPAYVDYGYGADLGDLFNTDGGRLALSCGKSEIDAATYENVKEGRSRQLTAAQPPDYTLNDDPLSWCEANGSEFDTGNFGTPGSDNDCTPVVIGQCTDNGTMRDAVLPVVGDLIITEVMPNPAAVADGEGEWFEILAINGFDLNGVGIDRAGDTSNPTVISSPTCIHVNAGSYVLFAQNDNMAMNGGLPAGTIAATFSFALIDGTTAAPGDVRVMAGTNVIDAVTWT
;
A
#
# COMPACT_ATOMS: atom_id res chain seq x y z
N MET A 1 15.36 -28.79 78.90
CA MET A 1 14.00 -29.22 78.52
C MET A 1 13.88 -29.14 77.02
N ARG A 2 13.35 -30.21 76.40
CA ARG A 2 13.12 -30.34 74.96
C ARG A 2 12.16 -29.25 74.46
N GLY A 3 12.43 -28.68 73.29
CA GLY A 3 11.52 -27.81 72.57
C GLY A 3 11.87 -27.79 71.08
N LEU A 4 11.17 -28.63 70.33
CA LEU A 4 11.20 -28.77 68.87
C LEU A 4 10.33 -27.66 68.26
N VAL A 5 10.82 -26.86 67.32
CA VAL A 5 9.97 -26.01 66.45
C VAL A 5 10.48 -26.07 65.00
N LEU A 6 9.50 -26.24 64.11
CA LEU A 6 9.56 -26.59 62.69
C LEU A 6 10.09 -25.48 61.75
N LEU A 7 10.53 -25.97 60.59
CA LEU A 7 10.80 -25.29 59.31
C LEU A 7 9.72 -24.28 58.87
N ALA A 8 10.16 -23.22 58.18
CA ALA A 8 9.55 -22.79 56.91
C ALA A 8 10.62 -22.09 56.05
N GLY A 9 10.94 -22.68 54.89
CA GLY A 9 11.86 -22.13 53.91
C GLY A 9 11.21 -20.96 53.16
N ALA A 10 11.97 -19.89 52.97
CA ALA A 10 11.60 -18.79 52.09
C ALA A 10 11.96 -19.16 50.66
N THR A 11 10.96 -19.53 49.86
CA THR A 11 11.10 -19.68 48.41
C THR A 11 10.70 -18.36 47.77
N SER A 12 11.67 -17.68 47.15
CA SER A 12 11.47 -16.50 46.33
C SER A 12 10.73 -16.88 45.04
N LEU A 13 9.46 -16.48 44.94
CA LEU A 13 8.73 -16.46 43.66
C LEU A 13 9.05 -15.15 42.93
N LEU A 14 9.84 -15.25 41.86
CA LEU A 14 9.87 -14.27 40.79
C LEU A 14 8.55 -14.40 40.01
N GLY A 15 7.63 -13.48 40.21
CA GLY A 15 6.47 -13.31 39.33
C GLY A 15 6.92 -12.64 38.05
N ALA A 16 7.18 -13.43 37.01
CA ALA A 16 7.37 -12.95 35.66
C ALA A 16 6.00 -12.69 35.01
N ALA A 17 5.84 -11.45 34.54
CA ALA A 17 5.13 -10.99 33.35
C ALA A 17 3.77 -11.62 32.97
N CYS A 18 2.76 -10.75 32.90
CA CYS A 18 1.63 -10.88 31.99
C CYS A 18 2.13 -10.85 30.54
N GLY A 19 2.36 -12.01 29.93
CA GLY A 19 2.30 -12.19 28.48
C GLY A 19 0.94 -12.81 28.11
N PRO A 20 0.43 -12.61 26.88
CA PRO A 20 -0.73 -13.35 26.41
C PRO A 20 -0.44 -14.86 26.49
N ASP A 21 -1.40 -15.63 27.01
CA ASP A 21 -1.26 -17.07 27.15
C ASP A 21 -1.18 -17.73 25.77
N PRO A 22 -0.22 -18.65 25.53
CA PRO A 22 -0.17 -19.43 24.30
C PRO A 22 -1.40 -20.33 24.21
N VAL A 23 -2.25 -20.11 23.22
CA VAL A 23 -3.47 -20.92 23.02
C VAL A 23 -3.13 -22.10 22.12
N THR A 24 -3.03 -23.30 22.72
CA THR A 24 -2.94 -24.55 21.96
C THR A 24 -4.28 -24.86 21.26
N GLY A 25 -4.32 -24.83 19.93
CA GLY A 25 -5.47 -25.32 19.16
C GLY A 25 -5.36 -25.12 17.63
N ASP A 26 -5.63 -26.20 16.89
CA ASP A 26 -5.89 -26.35 15.45
C ASP A 26 -4.73 -26.15 14.45
N CYS A 27 -3.79 -25.23 14.67
CA CYS A 27 -2.58 -25.14 13.84
C CYS A 27 -1.42 -25.96 14.39
N SER A 28 -0.57 -26.45 13.49
CA SER A 28 0.67 -27.15 13.82
C SER A 28 1.72 -26.23 14.46
N ASP A 29 1.61 -24.93 14.19
CA ASP A 29 2.45 -23.86 14.70
C ASP A 29 1.65 -22.90 15.60
N GLU A 30 2.33 -22.23 16.52
CA GLU A 30 1.75 -21.16 17.34
C GLU A 30 1.94 -19.83 16.61
N LEU A 31 0.84 -19.33 16.04
CA LEU A 31 0.84 -18.11 15.23
C LEU A 31 0.14 -16.96 15.93
N LEU A 32 0.74 -15.78 15.83
CA LEU A 32 0.20 -14.50 16.25
C LEU A 32 -0.39 -13.76 15.05
N ALA A 33 -1.26 -12.80 15.33
CA ALA A 33 -1.74 -11.89 14.30
C ALA A 33 -0.55 -11.19 13.62
N GLY A 34 -0.53 -11.21 12.30
CA GLY A 34 0.56 -10.66 11.50
C GLY A 34 1.73 -11.57 11.21
N ASP A 35 1.81 -12.78 11.77
CA ASP A 35 2.89 -13.72 11.40
C ASP A 35 2.82 -14.13 9.91
N VAL A 36 1.61 -14.18 9.36
CA VAL A 36 1.33 -14.45 7.95
C VAL A 36 0.40 -13.36 7.42
N VAL A 37 0.82 -12.66 6.36
CA VAL A 37 0.13 -11.48 5.81
C VAL A 37 -0.28 -11.73 4.37
N ILE A 38 -1.55 -11.49 4.00
CA ILE A 38 -2.04 -11.54 2.63
C ILE A 38 -1.51 -10.32 1.85
N THR A 39 -0.80 -10.57 0.76
CA THR A 39 -0.06 -9.54 -0.01
C THR A 39 -0.59 -9.33 -1.41
N GLU A 40 -1.22 -10.32 -2.03
CA GLU A 40 -1.66 -10.21 -3.42
C GLU A 40 -2.90 -11.08 -3.67
N VAL A 41 -3.82 -10.63 -4.52
CA VAL A 41 -5.03 -11.37 -4.92
C VAL A 41 -5.23 -11.24 -6.43
N PHE A 42 -5.21 -12.36 -7.14
CA PHE A 42 -5.48 -12.48 -8.57
C PHE A 42 -6.79 -13.25 -8.79
N ALA A 43 -7.88 -12.51 -9.00
CA ALA A 43 -9.25 -13.02 -8.97
C ALA A 43 -9.98 -12.94 -10.32
N ASP A 44 -9.30 -12.61 -11.42
CA ASP A 44 -9.94 -12.52 -12.74
C ASP A 44 -8.87 -12.74 -13.80
N SER A 45 -8.82 -13.95 -14.36
CA SER A 45 -7.76 -14.33 -15.29
C SER A 45 -8.09 -13.90 -16.71
N LYS A 46 -7.11 -13.35 -17.41
CA LYS A 46 -7.25 -13.07 -18.84
C LYS A 46 -6.92 -14.30 -19.66
N ALA A 47 -7.84 -14.69 -20.53
CA ALA A 47 -7.58 -15.72 -21.52
C ALA A 47 -6.52 -15.24 -22.55
N PRO A 48 -5.62 -16.13 -23.00
CA PRO A 48 -4.63 -15.78 -24.03
C PRO A 48 -5.33 -15.40 -25.35
N PRO A 49 -4.69 -14.58 -26.21
CA PRO A 49 -5.27 -14.12 -27.46
C PRO A 49 -5.79 -15.27 -28.34
N GLY A 50 -7.07 -15.20 -28.73
CA GLY A 50 -7.72 -16.24 -29.54
C GLY A 50 -8.13 -17.51 -28.78
N GLY A 51 -7.89 -17.55 -27.47
CA GLY A 51 -8.42 -18.57 -26.57
C GLY A 51 -9.79 -18.18 -25.99
N SER A 52 -10.49 -19.19 -25.48
CA SER A 52 -11.61 -19.05 -24.56
C SER A 52 -11.26 -19.83 -23.30
N GLY A 53 -11.59 -19.35 -22.11
CA GLY A 53 -11.31 -20.06 -20.87
C GLY A 53 -12.12 -19.51 -19.71
N THR A 54 -12.40 -20.38 -18.75
CA THR A 54 -12.85 -20.04 -17.41
C THR A 54 -11.64 -19.67 -16.55
N ASP A 55 -11.87 -18.99 -15.43
CA ASP A 55 -10.87 -18.72 -14.37
C ASP A 55 -10.45 -19.98 -13.59
N GLU A 56 -11.03 -21.13 -13.95
CA GLU A 56 -10.81 -22.41 -13.30
C GLU A 56 -9.33 -22.77 -13.27
N GLY A 57 -8.78 -22.86 -12.05
CA GLY A 57 -7.39 -23.22 -11.81
C GLY A 57 -6.38 -22.11 -12.09
N LYS A 58 -6.79 -20.86 -12.26
CA LYS A 58 -5.92 -19.71 -12.59
C LYS A 58 -5.99 -18.57 -11.60
N GLU A 59 -6.82 -18.67 -10.57
CA GLU A 59 -6.97 -17.65 -9.54
C GLU A 59 -6.14 -18.03 -8.33
N TRP A 60 -5.55 -17.04 -7.70
CA TRP A 60 -4.68 -17.25 -6.55
C TRP A 60 -4.64 -16.02 -5.66
N PHE A 61 -4.22 -16.24 -4.42
CA PHE A 61 -3.79 -15.18 -3.53
C PHE A 61 -2.46 -15.56 -2.92
N GLU A 62 -1.73 -14.57 -2.43
CA GLU A 62 -0.41 -14.73 -1.87
C GLU A 62 -0.37 -14.32 -0.42
N VAL A 63 0.45 -15.03 0.35
CA VAL A 63 0.80 -14.68 1.72
C VAL A 63 2.31 -14.50 1.88
N TYR A 64 2.70 -13.67 2.84
CA TYR A 64 4.07 -13.39 3.25
C TYR A 64 4.29 -13.82 4.70
N ASN A 65 5.37 -14.56 4.96
CA ASN A 65 5.81 -14.83 6.33
C ASN A 65 6.57 -13.62 6.89
N ALA A 66 5.90 -12.83 7.74
CA ALA A 66 6.48 -11.62 8.36
C ALA A 66 7.28 -11.90 9.64
N SER A 67 7.35 -13.16 10.07
CA SER A 67 8.15 -13.56 11.22
C SER A 67 9.64 -13.74 10.86
N ASP A 68 10.48 -13.86 11.88
CA ASP A 68 11.92 -14.12 11.74
C ASP A 68 12.28 -15.61 11.69
N ARG A 69 11.27 -16.49 11.62
CA ARG A 69 11.41 -17.95 11.63
C ARG A 69 10.59 -18.62 10.53
N PRO A 70 10.90 -19.88 10.18
CA PRO A 70 9.98 -20.68 9.38
C PRO A 70 8.64 -20.87 10.11
N ILE A 71 7.56 -20.85 9.35
CA ILE A 71 6.19 -21.08 9.82
C ILE A 71 5.64 -22.35 9.16
N GLU A 72 5.10 -23.25 9.97
CA GLU A 72 4.29 -24.39 9.48
C GLU A 72 2.83 -23.96 9.33
N LEU A 73 2.28 -24.02 8.11
CA LEU A 73 0.91 -23.59 7.84
C LEU A 73 -0.12 -24.71 8.05
N ALA A 74 0.30 -25.94 8.34
CA ALA A 74 -0.62 -27.07 8.51
C ALA A 74 -1.66 -26.76 9.60
N GLY A 75 -2.93 -26.93 9.25
CA GLY A 75 -4.07 -26.64 10.14
C GLY A 75 -4.59 -25.20 10.07
N MET A 76 -3.88 -24.28 9.40
CA MET A 76 -4.40 -22.94 9.13
C MET A 76 -5.64 -23.03 8.23
N THR A 77 -6.70 -22.32 8.62
CA THR A 77 -7.95 -22.24 7.87
C THR A 77 -7.96 -20.95 7.06
N ILE A 78 -8.18 -21.08 5.75
CA ILE A 78 -8.49 -19.98 4.84
C ILE A 78 -10.00 -19.88 4.73
N VAL A 79 -10.55 -18.67 4.84
CA VAL A 79 -11.97 -18.40 4.62
C VAL A 79 -12.12 -17.38 3.50
N HIS A 80 -12.85 -17.73 2.45
CA HIS A 80 -13.27 -16.84 1.38
C HIS A 80 -14.74 -16.45 1.56
N SER A 81 -15.04 -15.16 1.57
CA SER A 81 -16.39 -14.66 1.90
C SER A 81 -16.69 -13.30 1.27
N ARG A 82 -17.97 -12.90 1.31
CA ARG A 82 -18.43 -11.54 0.99
C ARG A 82 -19.69 -11.22 1.78
N VAL A 83 -20.04 -9.94 1.90
CA VAL A 83 -21.24 -9.50 2.63
C VAL A 83 -22.50 -10.17 2.05
N GLY A 84 -23.28 -10.84 2.91
CA GLY A 84 -24.48 -11.57 2.51
C GLY A 84 -24.24 -12.88 1.75
N GLY A 85 -22.98 -13.26 1.51
CA GLY A 85 -22.59 -14.54 0.91
C GLY A 85 -22.48 -15.67 1.94
N THR A 86 -22.49 -16.92 1.45
CA THR A 86 -22.11 -18.08 2.27
C THR A 86 -20.58 -18.24 2.21
N PRO A 87 -19.87 -18.23 3.36
CA PRO A 87 -18.42 -18.39 3.36
C PRO A 87 -18.01 -19.78 2.88
N LYS A 88 -16.85 -19.85 2.24
CA LYS A 88 -16.14 -21.06 1.83
C LYS A 88 -14.83 -21.16 2.60
N SER A 89 -14.36 -22.37 2.83
CA SER A 89 -13.18 -22.59 3.68
C SER A 89 -12.32 -23.73 3.21
N HIS A 90 -11.02 -23.60 3.43
CA HIS A 90 -10.01 -24.62 3.16
C HIS A 90 -9.06 -24.73 4.36
N VAL A 91 -8.60 -25.94 4.68
CA VAL A 91 -7.58 -26.16 5.73
C VAL A 91 -6.29 -26.56 5.05
N ILE A 92 -5.24 -25.77 5.27
CA ILE A 92 -3.92 -25.96 4.66
C ILE A 92 -3.28 -27.26 5.20
N LYS A 93 -2.68 -28.04 4.31
CA LYS A 93 -1.91 -29.26 4.62
C LYS A 93 -0.47 -28.94 5.02
N ASP A 94 0.36 -29.97 5.15
CA ASP A 94 1.77 -29.86 5.54
C ASP A 94 2.60 -29.04 4.54
N VAL A 95 2.82 -27.75 4.87
CA VAL A 95 3.74 -26.86 4.17
C VAL A 95 4.42 -25.89 5.13
N THR A 96 5.69 -25.60 4.84
CA THR A 96 6.51 -24.66 5.60
C THR A 96 6.88 -23.47 4.73
N VAL A 97 6.70 -22.26 5.24
CA VAL A 97 7.13 -21.02 4.58
C VAL A 97 8.29 -20.43 5.38
N GLY A 98 9.44 -20.21 4.74
CA GLY A 98 10.60 -19.60 5.40
C GLY A 98 10.37 -18.12 5.74
N PRO A 99 11.19 -17.55 6.64
CA PRO A 99 11.07 -16.15 7.03
C PRO A 99 11.28 -15.23 5.84
N GLY A 100 10.40 -14.23 5.68
CA GLY A 100 10.43 -13.28 4.58
C GLY A 100 10.14 -13.89 3.21
N GLN A 101 9.59 -15.11 3.15
CA GLN A 101 9.17 -15.72 1.88
C GLN A 101 7.71 -15.44 1.59
N PHE A 102 7.43 -15.25 0.30
CA PHE A 102 6.09 -15.25 -0.28
C PHE A 102 5.66 -16.69 -0.61
N PHE A 103 4.35 -16.93 -0.57
CA PHE A 103 3.77 -18.24 -0.81
C PHE A 103 2.37 -18.10 -1.43
N THR A 104 2.18 -18.71 -2.60
CA THR A 104 0.98 -18.54 -3.43
C THR A 104 0.01 -19.72 -3.28
N LEU A 105 -1.28 -19.41 -3.11
CA LEU A 105 -2.36 -20.39 -2.93
C LEU A 105 -3.44 -20.20 -3.99
N GLY A 106 -3.71 -21.23 -4.79
CA GLY A 106 -4.60 -21.14 -5.96
C GLY A 106 -5.73 -22.15 -6.00
N ASN A 107 -6.75 -21.85 -6.81
CA ASN A 107 -7.92 -22.71 -7.07
C ASN A 107 -7.61 -23.90 -7.99
N SER A 108 -6.32 -24.13 -8.29
CA SER A 108 -5.83 -25.29 -9.03
C SER A 108 -5.87 -26.55 -8.16
N ALA A 109 -5.99 -27.72 -8.80
CA ALA A 109 -5.81 -28.98 -8.10
C ALA A 109 -4.35 -29.14 -7.64
N ASP A 110 -4.15 -29.71 -6.46
CA ASP A 110 -2.85 -29.88 -5.79
C ASP A 110 -1.83 -30.66 -6.65
N ASP A 111 -2.30 -31.53 -7.55
CA ASP A 111 -1.49 -32.32 -8.48
C ASP A 111 -1.30 -31.66 -9.86
N LEU A 112 -1.84 -30.46 -10.07
CA LEU A 112 -1.81 -29.72 -11.33
C LEU A 112 -1.65 -28.21 -11.10
N LEU A 113 -0.57 -27.83 -10.42
CA LEU A 113 -0.27 -26.43 -10.11
C LEU A 113 0.34 -25.70 -11.33
N PRO A 114 -0.15 -24.50 -11.68
CA PRO A 114 0.59 -23.56 -12.51
C PRO A 114 1.94 -23.22 -11.89
N ALA A 115 2.90 -22.77 -12.71
CA ALA A 115 4.25 -22.44 -12.24
C ALA A 115 4.32 -21.29 -11.23
N TYR A 116 3.25 -20.51 -11.10
CA TYR A 116 3.10 -19.37 -10.20
C TYR A 116 2.23 -19.69 -8.97
N VAL A 117 1.89 -20.97 -8.73
CA VAL A 117 1.12 -21.42 -7.57
C VAL A 117 1.92 -22.46 -6.79
N ASP A 118 2.14 -22.21 -5.49
CA ASP A 118 2.86 -23.11 -4.61
C ASP A 118 1.94 -24.16 -3.96
N TYR A 119 0.67 -23.82 -3.76
CA TYR A 119 -0.32 -24.67 -3.10
C TYR A 119 -1.71 -24.61 -3.76
N GLY A 120 -2.30 -25.77 -4.03
CA GLY A 120 -3.62 -25.89 -4.63
C GLY A 120 -4.70 -26.24 -3.61
N TYR A 121 -5.66 -25.35 -3.38
CA TYR A 121 -6.86 -25.65 -2.58
C TYR A 121 -8.01 -26.25 -3.40
N GLY A 122 -7.82 -26.44 -4.71
CA GLY A 122 -8.84 -26.97 -5.61
C GLY A 122 -10.14 -26.18 -5.55
N ALA A 123 -11.28 -26.89 -5.45
CA ALA A 123 -12.61 -26.26 -5.47
C ALA A 123 -13.11 -25.79 -4.09
N ASP A 124 -12.30 -25.91 -3.02
CA ASP A 124 -12.78 -25.70 -1.65
C ASP A 124 -13.23 -24.25 -1.38
N LEU A 125 -12.50 -23.28 -1.92
CA LEU A 125 -12.87 -21.85 -1.84
C LEU A 125 -13.79 -21.39 -2.99
N GLY A 126 -13.96 -22.23 -4.02
CA GLY A 126 -14.59 -21.87 -5.30
C GLY A 126 -13.77 -20.84 -6.07
N ASP A 127 -14.42 -20.18 -7.03
CA ASP A 127 -13.84 -19.04 -7.73
C ASP A 127 -13.78 -17.82 -6.80
N LEU A 128 -12.73 -17.02 -6.93
CA LEU A 128 -12.64 -15.73 -6.28
C LEU A 128 -13.72 -14.77 -6.85
N PHE A 129 -14.09 -13.73 -6.10
CA PHE A 129 -15.15 -12.83 -6.51
C PHE A 129 -14.61 -11.72 -7.44
N ASN A 130 -14.80 -11.86 -8.74
CA ASN A 130 -14.37 -10.85 -9.73
C ASN A 130 -15.20 -9.55 -9.61
N THR A 131 -16.52 -9.65 -9.41
CA THR A 131 -17.41 -8.47 -9.27
C THR A 131 -17.61 -8.09 -7.80
N ASP A 132 -17.45 -6.79 -7.50
CA ASP A 132 -17.49 -6.18 -6.15
C ASP A 132 -16.44 -6.71 -5.16
N GLY A 133 -15.64 -7.70 -5.56
CA GLY A 133 -14.57 -8.25 -4.73
C GLY A 133 -15.06 -9.13 -3.58
N GLY A 134 -14.14 -9.42 -2.66
CA GLY A 134 -14.34 -10.39 -1.59
C GLY A 134 -13.43 -10.15 -0.39
N ARG A 135 -13.53 -11.03 0.60
CA ARG A 135 -12.66 -11.08 1.78
C ARG A 135 -12.01 -12.46 1.89
N LEU A 136 -10.70 -12.46 2.04
CA LEU A 136 -9.90 -13.62 2.45
C LEU A 136 -9.50 -13.45 3.91
N ALA A 137 -9.53 -14.53 4.68
CA ALA A 137 -9.11 -14.52 6.08
C ALA A 137 -8.34 -15.79 6.43
N LEU A 138 -7.28 -15.63 7.20
CA LEU A 138 -6.42 -16.68 7.71
C LEU A 138 -6.70 -16.86 9.20
N SER A 139 -6.91 -18.08 9.66
CA SER A 139 -7.22 -18.35 11.06
C SER A 139 -6.58 -19.62 11.58
N CYS A 140 -6.13 -19.57 12.84
CA CYS A 140 -5.73 -20.73 13.62
C CYS A 140 -6.75 -20.95 14.74
N GLY A 141 -7.63 -21.94 14.52
CA GLY A 141 -8.77 -22.19 15.38
C GLY A 141 -9.73 -21.00 15.42
N LYS A 142 -9.71 -20.25 16.54
CA LYS A 142 -10.55 -19.05 16.73
C LYS A 142 -9.80 -17.74 16.57
N SER A 143 -8.48 -17.79 16.41
CA SER A 143 -7.64 -16.61 16.25
C SER A 143 -7.54 -16.27 14.78
N GLU A 144 -7.95 -15.05 14.41
CA GLU A 144 -7.65 -14.51 13.09
C GLU A 144 -6.19 -14.07 13.08
N ILE A 145 -5.43 -14.58 12.10
CA ILE A 145 -4.01 -14.26 11.90
C ILE A 145 -3.89 -13.02 11.03
N ASP A 146 -4.69 -12.98 9.97
CA ASP A 146 -4.76 -11.87 9.04
C ASP A 146 -6.05 -11.97 8.20
N ALA A 147 -6.49 -10.85 7.63
CA ALA A 147 -7.53 -10.83 6.63
C ALA A 147 -7.38 -9.63 5.69
N ALA A 148 -7.80 -9.81 4.45
CA ALA A 148 -7.79 -8.77 3.45
C ALA A 148 -9.13 -8.71 2.70
N THR A 149 -9.64 -7.50 2.51
CA THR A 149 -10.72 -7.25 1.54
C THR A 149 -10.09 -6.79 0.24
N TYR A 150 -10.43 -7.45 -0.86
CA TYR A 150 -10.00 -7.04 -2.20
C TYR A 150 -11.22 -6.54 -2.98
N GLU A 151 -11.03 -5.45 -3.72
CA GLU A 151 -12.07 -4.80 -4.52
C GLU A 151 -11.48 -4.27 -5.83
N ASN A 152 -12.31 -3.67 -6.70
CA ASN A 152 -11.94 -3.15 -8.02
C ASN A 152 -11.05 -4.11 -8.83
N VAL A 153 -11.41 -5.41 -8.85
CA VAL A 153 -10.72 -6.43 -9.64
C VAL A 153 -10.83 -6.08 -11.13
N LYS A 154 -9.74 -6.33 -11.88
CA LYS A 154 -9.73 -6.19 -13.34
C LYS A 154 -9.15 -7.44 -13.98
N GLU A 155 -9.75 -7.84 -15.10
CA GLU A 155 -9.28 -8.97 -15.91
C GLU A 155 -7.77 -8.89 -16.20
N GLY A 156 -7.06 -9.93 -15.82
CA GLY A 156 -5.62 -10.10 -16.02
C GLY A 156 -4.76 -9.18 -15.16
N ARG A 157 -5.28 -8.64 -14.05
CA ARG A 157 -4.56 -7.74 -13.14
C ARG A 157 -4.80 -8.15 -11.70
N SER A 158 -3.76 -8.48 -10.96
CA SER A 158 -3.88 -8.71 -9.52
C SER A 158 -4.12 -7.40 -8.77
N ARG A 159 -4.70 -7.54 -7.58
CA ARG A 159 -4.66 -6.56 -6.52
C ARG A 159 -3.46 -6.85 -5.64
N GLN A 160 -2.55 -5.91 -5.50
CA GLN A 160 -1.31 -6.05 -4.74
C GLN A 160 -1.32 -5.08 -3.56
N LEU A 161 -0.79 -5.51 -2.42
CA LEU A 161 -0.48 -4.65 -1.29
C LEU A 161 0.75 -3.78 -1.63
N THR A 162 0.76 -2.54 -1.16
CA THR A 162 1.88 -1.63 -1.37
C THR A 162 3.23 -2.19 -0.92
N ALA A 163 4.23 -2.08 -1.79
CA ALA A 163 5.63 -2.34 -1.47
C ALA A 163 6.36 -1.12 -0.89
N ALA A 164 5.62 -0.05 -0.52
CA ALA A 164 6.18 1.14 0.13
C ALA A 164 6.81 0.84 1.51
N GLN A 165 6.44 -0.26 2.13
CA GLN A 165 6.96 -0.77 3.40
C GLN A 165 6.81 -2.29 3.44
N PRO A 166 7.48 -3.00 4.38
CA PRO A 166 7.28 -4.43 4.56
C PRO A 166 5.79 -4.77 4.79
N PRO A 167 5.30 -5.92 4.29
CA PRO A 167 3.92 -6.35 4.51
C PRO A 167 3.56 -6.40 6.00
N ASP A 168 2.39 -5.85 6.32
CA ASP A 168 1.82 -5.82 7.66
C ASP A 168 0.31 -6.08 7.60
N TYR A 169 -0.20 -6.88 8.53
CA TYR A 169 -1.60 -7.33 8.58
C TYR A 169 -2.62 -6.24 8.95
N THR A 170 -2.16 -5.06 9.36
CA THR A 170 -3.04 -3.90 9.54
C THR A 170 -2.97 -2.95 8.35
N LEU A 171 -1.89 -3.03 7.56
CA LEU A 171 -1.75 -2.26 6.34
C LEU A 171 -2.68 -2.76 5.25
N ASN A 172 -2.85 -4.08 5.16
CA ASN A 172 -3.70 -4.73 4.16
C ASN A 172 -5.21 -4.66 4.48
N ASP A 173 -5.58 -4.14 5.65
CA ASP A 173 -6.97 -3.80 6.03
C ASP A 173 -7.48 -2.51 5.34
N ASP A 174 -6.58 -1.62 4.91
CA ASP A 174 -6.93 -0.37 4.23
C ASP A 174 -6.99 -0.57 2.72
N PRO A 175 -8.17 -0.44 2.06
CA PRO A 175 -8.29 -0.53 0.60
C PRO A 175 -7.37 0.44 -0.17
N LEU A 176 -6.95 1.55 0.43
CA LEU A 176 -6.03 2.52 -0.18
C LEU A 176 -4.58 2.03 -0.23
N SER A 177 -4.22 1.03 0.56
CA SER A 177 -2.91 0.36 0.52
C SER A 177 -2.80 -0.65 -0.62
N TRP A 178 -3.91 -0.92 -1.32
CA TRP A 178 -3.95 -1.87 -2.42
C TRP A 178 -3.92 -1.18 -3.78
N CYS A 179 -3.19 -1.76 -4.71
CA CYS A 179 -2.97 -1.28 -6.07
C CYS A 179 -3.33 -2.34 -7.10
N GLU A 180 -3.45 -1.92 -8.35
CA GLU A 180 -3.56 -2.81 -9.50
C GLU A 180 -2.16 -3.08 -10.07
N ALA A 181 -1.82 -4.35 -10.32
CA ALA A 181 -0.57 -4.73 -10.95
C ALA A 181 -0.50 -4.24 -12.40
N ASN A 182 0.56 -3.50 -12.76
CA ASN A 182 0.72 -2.96 -14.10
C ASN A 182 2.14 -3.13 -14.70
N GLY A 183 3.10 -3.59 -13.90
CA GLY A 183 4.50 -3.72 -14.29
C GLY A 183 4.85 -5.15 -14.73
N SER A 184 4.75 -6.09 -13.80
CA SER A 184 5.19 -7.48 -13.99
C SER A 184 4.11 -8.36 -14.60
N GLU A 185 4.45 -9.04 -15.70
CA GLU A 185 3.60 -10.03 -16.37
C GLU A 185 4.10 -11.45 -15.99
N PHE A 186 3.26 -12.24 -15.30
CA PHE A 186 3.62 -13.59 -14.85
C PHE A 186 3.08 -14.69 -15.77
N ASP A 187 2.03 -14.39 -16.54
CA ASP A 187 1.50 -15.22 -17.61
C ASP A 187 0.94 -14.33 -18.72
N THR A 188 0.76 -14.87 -19.92
CA THR A 188 0.39 -14.06 -21.11
C THR A 188 -0.93 -13.31 -20.88
N GLY A 189 -0.84 -11.98 -20.80
CA GLY A 189 -1.96 -11.07 -20.54
C GLY A 189 -2.28 -10.83 -19.05
N ASN A 190 -1.58 -11.51 -18.15
CA ASN A 190 -1.85 -11.56 -16.70
C ASN A 190 -0.68 -10.96 -15.91
N PHE A 191 -0.99 -9.96 -15.08
CA PHE A 191 -0.01 -9.14 -14.38
C PHE A 191 -0.15 -9.31 -12.87
N GLY A 192 1.00 -9.34 -12.19
CA GLY A 192 1.17 -9.65 -10.78
C GLY A 192 2.58 -10.14 -10.48
N THR A 193 2.87 -10.40 -9.20
CA THR A 193 4.22 -10.72 -8.69
C THR A 193 4.28 -12.02 -7.88
N PRO A 194 3.65 -13.12 -8.33
CA PRO A 194 3.61 -14.36 -7.55
C PRO A 194 5.02 -14.84 -7.17
N GLY A 195 5.25 -15.05 -5.88
CA GLY A 195 6.49 -15.50 -5.26
C GLY A 195 7.55 -14.40 -5.09
N SER A 196 7.22 -13.12 -5.28
CA SER A 196 8.16 -11.99 -5.26
C SER A 196 7.57 -10.78 -4.55
N ASP A 197 8.42 -9.80 -4.21
CA ASP A 197 7.94 -8.51 -3.71
C ASP A 197 6.96 -7.88 -4.72
N ASN A 198 5.84 -7.36 -4.20
CA ASN A 198 4.90 -6.57 -4.99
C ASN A 198 5.63 -5.40 -5.67
N ASP A 199 5.22 -5.09 -6.89
CA ASP A 199 5.85 -4.04 -7.70
C ASP A 199 5.02 -2.74 -7.77
N CYS A 200 3.98 -2.64 -6.93
CA CYS A 200 3.17 -1.44 -6.82
C CYS A 200 3.38 -0.72 -5.49
N THR A 201 3.38 0.61 -5.55
CA THR A 201 3.64 1.49 -4.40
C THR A 201 2.57 2.59 -4.32
N PRO A 202 1.31 2.27 -3.96
CA PRO A 202 0.28 3.25 -3.72
C PRO A 202 0.62 3.98 -2.44
N VAL A 203 0.39 5.28 -2.50
CA VAL A 203 0.67 6.22 -1.43
C VAL A 203 -0.64 6.42 -0.69
N VAL A 204 -0.68 6.06 0.59
CA VAL A 204 -1.77 6.48 1.47
C VAL A 204 -1.73 8.01 1.54
N ILE A 205 -2.76 8.68 1.01
CA ILE A 205 -2.80 10.14 1.00
C ILE A 205 -2.79 10.64 2.45
N GLY A 206 -1.75 11.41 2.81
CA GLY A 206 -1.58 11.96 4.15
C GLY A 206 -0.86 11.05 5.14
N GLN A 207 -0.30 9.90 4.71
CA GLN A 207 0.66 9.12 5.50
C GLN A 207 1.93 8.84 4.69
N CYS A 208 3.04 8.64 5.39
CA CYS A 208 4.32 8.38 4.77
C CYS A 208 5.29 7.70 5.74
N THR A 209 6.26 6.97 5.19
CA THR A 209 7.34 6.37 5.96
C THR A 209 8.43 7.41 6.26
N ASP A 210 8.72 7.61 7.54
CA ASP A 210 9.79 8.46 8.05
C ASP A 210 10.81 7.60 8.80
N ASN A 211 12.02 7.49 8.25
CA ASN A 211 13.10 6.67 8.81
C ASN A 211 12.67 5.22 9.15
N GLY A 212 11.85 4.61 8.29
CA GLY A 212 11.36 3.24 8.44
C GLY A 212 10.15 3.09 9.36
N THR A 213 9.59 4.18 9.89
CA THR A 213 8.35 4.16 10.68
C THR A 213 7.25 4.90 9.92
N MET A 214 6.11 4.25 9.69
CA MET A 214 4.95 4.91 9.09
C MET A 214 4.32 5.89 10.10
N ARG A 215 4.02 7.10 9.64
CA ARG A 215 3.33 8.13 10.42
C ARG A 215 2.42 8.97 9.52
N ASP A 216 1.50 9.68 10.16
CA ASP A 216 0.75 10.74 9.50
C ASP A 216 1.71 11.81 8.97
N ALA A 217 1.46 12.26 7.74
CA ALA A 217 2.10 13.41 7.15
C ALA A 217 1.68 14.67 7.93
N VAL A 218 2.66 15.51 8.26
CA VAL A 218 2.41 16.81 8.87
C VAL A 218 1.98 17.75 7.76
N LEU A 219 0.68 17.81 7.47
CA LEU A 219 0.15 18.69 6.43
C LEU A 219 0.29 20.17 6.81
N PRO A 220 0.59 21.06 5.85
CA PRO A 220 0.66 22.49 6.11
C PRO A 220 -0.72 23.07 6.41
N VAL A 221 -0.75 24.04 7.32
CA VAL A 221 -1.91 24.92 7.54
C VAL A 221 -1.66 26.32 6.98
N VAL A 222 -2.72 27.14 6.90
CA VAL A 222 -2.61 28.53 6.43
C VAL A 222 -1.54 29.28 7.23
N GLY A 223 -0.56 29.82 6.52
CA GLY A 223 0.60 30.52 7.09
C GLY A 223 1.87 29.69 7.22
N ASP A 224 1.83 28.37 6.96
CA ASP A 224 3.02 27.50 7.00
C ASP A 224 3.88 27.60 5.74
N LEU A 225 3.33 28.08 4.63
CA LEU A 225 4.03 28.33 3.39
C LEU A 225 3.46 29.56 2.70
N ILE A 226 4.27 30.14 1.81
CA ILE A 226 3.86 31.20 0.89
C ILE A 226 4.41 30.90 -0.51
N ILE A 227 3.63 31.18 -1.55
CA ILE A 227 4.08 31.16 -2.94
C ILE A 227 4.90 32.42 -3.17
N THR A 228 6.17 32.24 -3.58
CA THR A 228 7.13 33.34 -3.72
C THR A 228 7.39 33.74 -5.16
N GLU A 229 7.26 32.80 -6.10
CA GLU A 229 7.51 33.05 -7.52
C GLU A 229 6.66 32.14 -8.40
N VAL A 230 6.28 32.63 -9.59
CA VAL A 230 5.55 31.87 -10.60
C VAL A 230 6.14 32.19 -11.97
N MET A 231 6.35 31.16 -12.78
CA MET A 231 6.79 31.24 -14.18
C MET A 231 5.72 30.60 -15.08
N PRO A 232 4.67 31.33 -15.46
CA PRO A 232 3.61 30.79 -16.30
C PRO A 232 3.92 30.85 -17.80
N ASN A 233 4.98 31.56 -18.23
CA ASN A 233 5.35 31.72 -19.64
C ASN A 233 6.87 31.67 -19.84
N PRO A 234 7.48 30.48 -19.84
CA PRO A 234 8.93 30.33 -20.07
C PRO A 234 9.31 30.64 -21.52
N ALA A 235 10.29 31.53 -21.72
CA ALA A 235 10.84 31.80 -23.06
C ALA A 235 11.94 30.81 -23.50
N ALA A 236 12.51 30.06 -22.56
CA ALA A 236 13.66 29.19 -22.81
C ALA A 236 13.29 27.86 -23.49
N VAL A 237 12.06 27.39 -23.26
CA VAL A 237 11.51 26.11 -23.72
C VAL A 237 10.04 26.30 -24.06
N ALA A 238 9.37 25.25 -24.56
CA ALA A 238 7.94 25.34 -24.81
C ALA A 238 7.16 25.58 -23.50
N ASP A 239 6.03 26.27 -23.62
CA ASP A 239 5.19 26.70 -22.50
C ASP A 239 4.85 25.54 -21.54
N GLY A 240 4.29 24.45 -22.09
CA GLY A 240 3.97 23.23 -21.32
C GLY A 240 5.17 22.36 -20.89
N GLU A 241 6.39 22.91 -20.87
CA GLU A 241 7.61 22.19 -20.45
C GLU A 241 8.40 22.97 -19.39
N GLY A 242 8.33 24.31 -19.41
CA GLY A 242 9.13 25.17 -18.54
C GLY A 242 8.34 25.94 -17.48
N GLU A 243 7.04 25.66 -17.33
CA GLU A 243 6.22 26.29 -16.30
C GLU A 243 6.58 25.76 -14.91
N TRP A 244 6.67 26.67 -13.93
CA TRP A 244 6.96 26.32 -12.54
C TRP A 244 6.44 27.39 -11.57
N PHE A 245 6.35 27.02 -10.30
CA PHE A 245 6.20 27.98 -9.20
C PHE A 245 7.06 27.55 -8.00
N GLU A 246 7.39 28.52 -7.16
CA GLU A 246 8.21 28.33 -5.96
C GLU A 246 7.39 28.71 -4.72
N ILE A 247 7.60 27.95 -3.65
CA ILE A 247 7.13 28.31 -2.31
C ILE A 247 8.31 28.53 -1.36
N LEU A 248 8.10 29.39 -0.37
CA LEU A 248 8.89 29.44 0.86
C LEU A 248 8.12 28.77 1.99
N ALA A 249 8.73 27.81 2.66
CA ALA A 249 8.22 27.23 3.89
C ALA A 249 8.49 28.16 5.07
N ILE A 250 7.44 28.58 5.77
CA ILE A 250 7.52 29.34 7.02
C ILE A 250 7.71 28.40 8.21
N ASN A 251 7.01 27.27 8.22
CA ASN A 251 7.13 26.20 9.21
C ASN A 251 7.50 24.87 8.53
N GLY A 252 7.85 23.86 9.32
CA GLY A 252 8.13 22.52 8.81
C GLY A 252 6.85 21.72 8.59
N PHE A 253 6.76 21.04 7.45
CA PHE A 253 5.63 20.19 7.06
C PHE A 253 6.10 19.10 6.07
N ASP A 254 5.23 18.17 5.73
CA ASP A 254 5.48 17.17 4.69
C ASP A 254 4.64 17.47 3.45
N LEU A 255 5.20 17.25 2.26
CA LEU A 255 4.45 17.43 1.01
C LEU A 255 3.48 16.30 0.70
N ASN A 256 3.59 15.15 1.37
CA ASN A 256 2.72 13.99 1.15
C ASN A 256 1.26 14.36 1.46
N GLY A 257 0.40 14.35 0.44
CA GLY A 257 -1.00 14.75 0.53
C GLY A 257 -1.28 16.24 0.28
N VAL A 258 -0.25 17.05 -0.01
CA VAL A 258 -0.44 18.43 -0.46
C VAL A 258 -0.95 18.44 -1.91
N GLY A 259 -2.02 19.21 -2.14
CA GLY A 259 -2.63 19.39 -3.46
C GLY A 259 -2.14 20.66 -4.15
N ILE A 260 -1.97 20.60 -5.47
CA ILE A 260 -1.66 21.72 -6.35
C ILE A 260 -2.78 21.82 -7.40
N ASP A 261 -3.32 23.00 -7.62
CA ASP A 261 -4.49 23.16 -8.48
C ASP A 261 -4.65 24.58 -9.03
N ARG A 262 -5.61 24.76 -9.95
CA ARG A 262 -6.14 26.07 -10.34
C ARG A 262 -7.50 26.32 -9.71
N ALA A 263 -7.79 27.56 -9.42
CA ALA A 263 -9.01 28.01 -8.79
C ALA A 263 -10.17 27.96 -9.78
N GLY A 264 -11.20 27.19 -9.42
CA GLY A 264 -12.49 27.22 -10.14
C GLY A 264 -12.48 26.48 -11.47
N ASP A 265 -11.47 25.67 -11.76
CA ASP A 265 -11.54 24.69 -12.84
C ASP A 265 -12.33 23.43 -12.41
N THR A 266 -12.55 22.52 -13.35
CA THR A 266 -13.31 21.27 -13.13
C THR A 266 -12.40 20.07 -12.85
N SER A 267 -11.09 20.29 -12.76
CA SER A 267 -10.10 19.24 -12.55
C SER A 267 -10.00 18.92 -11.06
N ASN A 268 -9.58 17.71 -10.74
CA ASN A 268 -9.15 17.42 -9.38
C ASN A 268 -7.73 17.97 -9.19
N PRO A 269 -7.37 18.40 -7.96
CA PRO A 269 -6.01 18.80 -7.63
C PRO A 269 -4.99 17.70 -7.95
N THR A 270 -3.81 18.09 -8.42
CA THR A 270 -2.64 17.20 -8.42
C THR A 270 -2.18 17.04 -6.98
N VAL A 271 -2.38 15.85 -6.41
CA VAL A 271 -1.95 15.54 -5.04
C VAL A 271 -0.56 14.92 -5.08
N ILE A 272 0.37 15.51 -4.33
CA ILE A 272 1.73 15.00 -4.19
C ILE A 272 1.68 13.73 -3.36
N SER A 273 2.23 12.66 -3.92
CA SER A 273 2.21 11.34 -3.33
C SER A 273 3.61 10.72 -3.37
N SER A 274 4.08 10.23 -2.23
CA SER A 274 5.36 9.53 -2.08
C SER A 274 5.30 8.51 -0.94
N PRO A 275 5.98 7.34 -1.06
CA PRO A 275 6.05 6.36 0.01
C PRO A 275 6.84 6.86 1.23
N THR A 276 7.83 7.73 1.02
CA THR A 276 8.62 8.35 2.09
C THR A 276 8.17 9.77 2.35
N CYS A 277 8.28 10.24 3.59
CA CYS A 277 7.94 11.62 3.91
C CYS A 277 8.89 12.59 3.19
N ILE A 278 8.32 13.46 2.35
CA ILE A 278 9.03 14.56 1.70
C ILE A 278 8.98 15.74 2.67
N HIS A 279 9.93 15.75 3.61
CA HIS A 279 9.98 16.76 4.64
C HIS A 279 10.52 18.10 4.10
N VAL A 280 9.75 19.16 4.29
CA VAL A 280 10.15 20.53 3.99
C VAL A 280 10.50 21.24 5.29
N ASN A 281 11.77 21.62 5.42
CA ASN A 281 12.24 22.37 6.58
C ASN A 281 11.77 23.84 6.52
N ALA A 282 11.52 24.44 7.68
CA ALA A 282 11.25 25.86 7.79
C ALA A 282 12.40 26.70 7.21
N GLY A 283 12.06 27.71 6.42
CA GLY A 283 13.00 28.59 5.72
C GLY A 283 13.51 28.04 4.38
N SER A 284 13.11 26.83 3.98
CA SER A 284 13.48 26.27 2.67
C SER A 284 12.60 26.81 1.55
N TYR A 285 13.21 26.96 0.38
CA TYR A 285 12.50 27.18 -0.88
C TYR A 285 12.29 25.84 -1.57
N VAL A 286 11.10 25.66 -2.13
CA VAL A 286 10.68 24.42 -2.79
C VAL A 286 10.06 24.76 -4.13
N LEU A 287 10.48 24.04 -5.18
CA LEU A 287 10.03 24.29 -6.54
C LEU A 287 9.11 23.17 -7.03
N PHE A 288 8.06 23.56 -7.74
CA PHE A 288 7.13 22.68 -8.45
C PHE A 288 7.18 23.02 -9.94
N ALA A 289 7.29 22.02 -10.81
CA ALA A 289 7.45 22.24 -12.25
C ALA A 289 6.59 21.29 -13.08
N GLN A 290 6.28 21.63 -14.33
CA GLN A 290 5.64 20.66 -15.22
C GLN A 290 6.57 19.49 -15.61
N ASN A 291 7.87 19.73 -15.65
CA ASN A 291 8.87 18.75 -16.07
C ASN A 291 10.12 18.78 -15.17
N ASP A 292 10.59 17.61 -14.74
CA ASP A 292 11.80 17.44 -13.92
C ASP A 292 13.08 17.27 -14.76
N ASN A 293 12.93 17.04 -16.06
CA ASN A 293 14.04 16.93 -17.00
C ASN A 293 14.70 18.30 -17.22
N MET A 294 15.90 18.46 -16.67
CA MET A 294 16.71 19.68 -16.77
C MET A 294 16.93 20.17 -18.21
N ALA A 295 16.91 19.27 -19.20
CA ALA A 295 17.08 19.64 -20.61
C ALA A 295 15.80 20.24 -21.23
N MET A 296 14.65 20.01 -20.60
CA MET A 296 13.33 20.38 -21.12
C MET A 296 12.67 21.50 -20.30
N ASN A 297 13.04 21.69 -19.04
CA ASN A 297 12.45 22.69 -18.15
C ASN A 297 13.23 24.03 -18.07
N GLY A 298 14.04 24.33 -19.09
CA GLY A 298 14.85 25.56 -19.12
C GLY A 298 16.08 25.54 -18.22
N GLY A 299 16.49 24.37 -17.70
CA GLY A 299 17.72 24.21 -16.92
C GLY A 299 17.56 24.27 -15.41
N LEU A 300 16.33 24.07 -14.90
CA LEU A 300 16.08 23.98 -13.45
C LEU A 300 16.85 22.78 -12.87
N PRO A 301 17.51 22.91 -11.70
CA PRO A 301 18.22 21.79 -11.09
C PRO A 301 17.29 20.63 -10.73
N ALA A 302 17.60 19.41 -11.16
CA ALA A 302 16.78 18.22 -10.88
C ALA A 302 16.59 17.95 -9.36
N GLY A 303 17.50 18.44 -8.50
CA GLY A 303 17.41 18.29 -7.05
C GLY A 303 16.62 19.38 -6.31
N THR A 304 16.11 20.40 -7.01
CA THR A 304 15.29 21.47 -6.40
C THR A 304 13.80 21.32 -6.65
N ILE A 305 13.41 20.47 -7.61
CA ILE A 305 12.02 20.18 -7.93
C ILE A 305 11.50 19.13 -6.95
N ALA A 306 10.54 19.50 -6.11
CA ALA A 306 9.98 18.59 -5.12
C ALA A 306 8.81 17.75 -5.64
N ALA A 307 8.06 18.26 -6.62
CA ALA A 307 7.02 17.50 -7.31
C ALA A 307 6.70 18.13 -8.67
N THR A 308 6.09 17.34 -9.55
CA THR A 308 5.57 17.82 -10.83
C THR A 308 4.05 17.99 -10.83
N PHE A 309 3.53 18.85 -11.70
CA PHE A 309 2.09 19.04 -11.94
C PHE A 309 1.79 18.96 -13.44
N SER A 310 0.54 18.60 -13.79
CA SER A 310 0.17 18.24 -15.17
C SER A 310 -0.77 19.22 -15.86
N PHE A 311 -0.98 20.41 -15.30
CA PHE A 311 -1.85 21.45 -15.84
C PHE A 311 -1.05 22.71 -16.21
N ALA A 312 -1.54 23.49 -17.17
CA ALA A 312 -0.94 24.77 -17.54
C ALA A 312 -1.27 25.87 -16.53
N LEU A 313 -0.26 26.58 -16.02
CA LEU A 313 -0.41 27.76 -15.15
C LEU A 313 -1.13 28.90 -15.88
N ILE A 314 -1.04 28.96 -17.22
CA ILE A 314 -1.60 29.97 -18.12
C ILE A 314 -1.03 31.39 -17.91
N ASP A 315 -0.74 32.09 -19.00
CA ASP A 315 -0.22 33.47 -19.00
C ASP A 315 -1.03 34.45 -18.16
N GLY A 316 -2.35 34.27 -18.12
CA GLY A 316 -3.27 35.22 -17.53
C GLY A 316 -3.55 36.44 -18.42
N THR A 317 -4.72 37.02 -18.24
CA THR A 317 -5.12 38.32 -18.80
C THR A 317 -6.05 39.00 -17.80
N THR A 318 -6.37 40.28 -17.99
CA THR A 318 -7.38 40.96 -17.15
C THR A 318 -8.76 40.29 -17.19
N ALA A 319 -9.13 39.63 -18.30
CA ALA A 319 -10.43 38.99 -18.47
C ALA A 319 -10.44 37.51 -18.02
N ALA A 320 -9.27 36.87 -17.99
CA ALA A 320 -9.05 35.51 -17.53
C ALA A 320 -7.68 35.46 -16.84
N PRO A 321 -7.60 35.88 -15.57
CA PRO A 321 -6.35 35.86 -14.82
C PRO A 321 -5.77 34.44 -14.73
N GLY A 322 -4.45 34.33 -14.70
CA GLY A 322 -3.78 33.08 -14.36
C GLY A 322 -3.72 32.92 -12.86
N ASP A 323 -3.67 31.68 -12.37
CA ASP A 323 -3.68 31.39 -10.95
C ASP A 323 -3.05 30.03 -10.61
N VAL A 324 -2.62 29.90 -9.36
CA VAL A 324 -2.25 28.61 -8.76
C VAL A 324 -2.56 28.64 -7.28
N ARG A 325 -3.00 27.49 -6.74
CA ARG A 325 -3.26 27.28 -5.32
C ARG A 325 -2.59 26.02 -4.80
N VAL A 326 -2.07 26.13 -3.58
CA VAL A 326 -1.57 25.01 -2.78
C VAL A 326 -2.63 24.68 -1.73
N MET A 327 -2.96 23.41 -1.57
CA MET A 327 -4.06 22.94 -0.73
C MET A 327 -3.66 21.81 0.21
N ALA A 328 -4.35 21.71 1.34
CA ALA A 328 -4.33 20.54 2.21
C ALA A 328 -5.77 20.05 2.40
N GLY A 329 -6.10 18.89 1.82
CA GLY A 329 -7.49 18.45 1.68
C GLY A 329 -8.31 19.48 0.90
N THR A 330 -9.37 20.01 1.51
CA THR A 330 -10.23 21.06 0.91
C THR A 330 -9.81 22.48 1.26
N ASN A 331 -8.78 22.66 2.10
CA ASN A 331 -8.35 23.98 2.54
C ASN A 331 -7.30 24.54 1.57
N VAL A 332 -7.52 25.76 1.09
CA VAL A 332 -6.48 26.52 0.38
C VAL A 332 -5.50 27.05 1.43
N ILE A 333 -4.23 26.66 1.30
CA ILE A 333 -3.15 27.06 2.20
C ILE A 333 -2.55 28.38 1.76
N ASP A 334 -2.27 28.48 0.46
CA ASP A 334 -1.91 29.73 -0.19
C ASP A 334 -2.34 29.71 -1.67
N ALA A 335 -2.56 30.89 -2.24
CA ALA A 335 -2.94 31.05 -3.64
C ALA A 335 -2.50 32.41 -4.17
N VAL A 336 -2.10 32.44 -5.45
CA VAL A 336 -1.73 33.67 -6.16
C VAL A 336 -2.46 33.76 -7.49
N THR A 337 -2.62 34.99 -7.98
CA THR A 337 -3.28 35.30 -9.24
C THR A 337 -2.51 36.39 -9.98
N TRP A 338 -2.43 36.31 -11.30
CA TRP A 338 -1.72 37.26 -12.16
C TRP A 338 -2.48 37.56 -13.46
N THR A 339 -2.07 38.60 -14.19
CA THR A 339 -2.73 39.11 -15.40
C THR A 339 -1.76 39.60 -16.44
#